data_AF-A0A5U8JGA1-F1
#
_entry.id   AF-A0A5U8JGA1-F1
#
_cell.length_a   1.000
_cell.length_b   1.000
_cell.length_c   1.000
_cell.angle_alpha   90.00
_cell.angle_beta   90.00
_cell.angle_gamma   90.00
#
_symmetry.space_group_name_H-M   'P 1'
#
loop_
_entity.id
_entity.type
_entity.pdbx_description
1 polymer ?
#
loop_
_entity_poly.entity_id
_entity_poly.type
_entity_poly.pdbx_seq_one_letter_code
_entity_poly.pdbx_strand_id
1 'polypeptide(L)'
;MRTAHLVPLSRQALDLLKQIHAISGEHELVFTGDHNPWKPMSENTVNNALRLMGYDTKVDVCGHGFRSMACSSLIESGLWSKDAVERQMSHQERNGVRAAYIHKAEFLDERRLMLQWWADFLDANHEKTVSPFDFAKANTGKSVGVIMP
;
A
#
# COMPACT_ATOMS: atom_id res chain seq x y z
N MET A 1 4.89 -21.85 -10.44
CA MET A 1 6.08 -21.30 -9.74
C MET A 1 5.61 -20.08 -8.94
N ARG A 2 5.83 -20.03 -7.61
CA ARG A 2 5.55 -18.82 -6.83
C ARG A 2 6.63 -17.80 -7.15
N THR A 3 6.32 -16.85 -8.03
CA THR A 3 7.24 -15.75 -8.37
C THR A 3 7.35 -14.82 -7.17
N ALA A 4 8.56 -14.50 -6.73
CA ALA A 4 8.79 -13.51 -5.68
C ALA A 4 8.20 -12.16 -6.12
N HIS A 5 7.37 -11.57 -5.27
CA HIS A 5 6.74 -10.28 -5.53
C HIS A 5 7.37 -9.23 -4.61
N LEU A 6 8.22 -8.37 -5.17
CA LEU A 6 8.85 -7.29 -4.44
C LEU A 6 7.88 -6.12 -4.29
N VAL A 7 7.61 -5.73 -3.04
CA VAL A 7 6.77 -4.59 -2.65
C VAL A 7 7.64 -3.56 -1.93
N PRO A 8 7.80 -2.34 -2.46
CA PRO A 8 8.48 -1.27 -1.72
C PRO A 8 7.67 -0.89 -0.47
N LEU A 9 8.32 -0.24 0.51
CA LEU A 9 7.66 0.26 1.71
C LEU A 9 7.81 1.78 1.77
N SER A 10 6.75 2.48 2.18
CA SER A 10 6.82 3.91 2.50
C SER A 10 7.52 4.13 3.83
N ARG A 11 7.94 5.37 4.10
CA ARG A 11 8.51 5.77 5.40
C ARG A 11 7.55 5.45 6.56
N GLN A 12 6.27 5.78 6.40
CA GLN A 12 5.21 5.52 7.38
C GLN A 12 5.08 4.02 7.66
N ALA A 13 5.09 3.17 6.63
CA ALA A 13 5.02 1.73 6.81
C ALA A 13 6.25 1.18 7.55
N LEU A 14 7.45 1.68 7.24
CA LEU A 14 8.67 1.31 7.96
C LEU A 14 8.61 1.73 9.43
N ASP A 15 8.10 2.92 9.74
CA ASP A 15 8.00 3.40 11.11
C ASP A 15 6.96 2.61 11.92
N LEU A 16 5.83 2.20 11.31
CA LEU A 16 4.88 1.26 11.91
C LEU A 16 5.53 -0.10 12.18
N LEU A 17 6.31 -0.63 11.23
CA LEU A 17 7.02 -1.91 11.42
C LEU A 17 8.06 -1.84 12.53
N LYS A 18 8.75 -0.71 12.71
CA LYS A 18 9.66 -0.51 13.85
C LYS A 18 8.91 -0.51 15.18
N GLN A 19 7.74 0.13 15.24
CA GLN A 19 6.89 0.10 16.44
C GLN A 19 6.40 -1.33 16.74
N ILE A 20 5.99 -2.07 15.72
CA ILE A 20 5.60 -3.48 15.86
C ILE A 20 6.79 -4.32 16.32
N HIS A 21 7.99 -4.09 15.79
CA HIS A 21 9.20 -4.82 16.19
C HIS A 21 9.54 -4.62 17.67
N ALA A 22 9.25 -3.46 18.26
CA ALA A 22 9.40 -3.27 19.70
C ALA A 22 8.43 -4.13 20.56
N ILE A 23 7.34 -4.63 19.96
CA ILE A 23 6.31 -5.45 20.62
C ILE A 23 6.55 -6.95 20.36
N SER A 24 6.82 -7.32 19.11
CA SER A 24 6.90 -8.73 18.68
C SER A 24 8.26 -9.15 18.14
N GLY A 25 9.30 -8.31 18.25
CA GLY A 25 10.60 -8.52 17.59
C GLY A 25 11.39 -9.75 18.04
N GLU A 26 11.05 -10.31 19.20
CA GLU A 26 11.62 -11.57 19.71
C GLU A 26 10.99 -12.83 19.07
N HIS A 27 9.96 -12.66 18.24
CA HIS A 27 9.25 -13.74 17.56
C HIS A 27 9.63 -13.80 16.08
N GLU A 28 9.49 -14.99 15.48
CA GLU A 28 9.76 -15.20 14.06
C GLU A 28 8.78 -14.43 13.14
N LEU A 29 7.55 -14.22 13.61
CA LEU A 29 6.48 -13.58 12.84
C LEU A 29 6.31 -12.11 13.26
N VAL A 30 6.21 -11.22 12.28
CA VAL A 30 5.91 -9.79 12.52
C VAL A 30 4.54 -9.61 13.19
N PHE A 31 3.53 -10.34 12.70
CA PHE A 31 2.16 -10.31 13.22
C PHE A 31 1.82 -11.62 13.92
N THR A 32 2.12 -11.69 15.21
CA THR A 32 1.87 -12.85 16.07
C THR A 32 0.40 -12.95 16.49
N GLY A 33 -0.10 -14.17 16.66
CA GLY A 33 -1.42 -14.40 17.26
C GLY A 33 -1.42 -14.08 18.75
N ASP A 34 -2.54 -13.55 19.27
CA ASP A 34 -2.60 -13.12 20.68
C ASP A 34 -2.44 -14.30 21.65
N HIS A 35 -3.07 -15.44 21.35
CA HIS A 35 -3.05 -16.63 22.21
C HIS A 35 -1.79 -17.51 22.02
N ASN A 36 -1.15 -17.42 20.84
CA ASN A 36 0.03 -18.23 20.52
C ASN A 36 0.97 -17.43 19.60
N PRO A 37 2.11 -16.94 20.14
CA PRO A 37 3.05 -16.13 19.38
C PRO A 37 3.72 -16.85 18.20
N TRP A 38 3.71 -18.18 18.18
CA TRP A 38 4.26 -19.01 17.10
C TRP A 38 3.29 -19.20 15.93
N LYS A 39 2.06 -18.71 16.05
CA LYS A 39 1.05 -18.75 14.99
C LYS A 39 0.83 -17.35 14.43
N PRO A 40 0.55 -17.21 13.12
CA PRO A 40 0.20 -15.93 12.55
C PRO A 40 -1.12 -15.42 13.14
N MET A 41 -1.22 -14.09 13.26
CA MET A 41 -2.47 -13.42 13.62
C MET A 41 -3.61 -13.86 12.69
N SER A 42 -4.77 -14.15 13.28
CA SER A 42 -5.94 -14.53 12.49
C SER A 42 -6.58 -13.32 11.81
N GLU A 43 -7.17 -13.51 10.64
CA GLU A 43 -7.97 -12.46 9.97
C GLU A 43 -9.10 -11.94 10.88
N ASN A 44 -9.70 -12.83 11.68
CA ASN A 44 -10.73 -12.46 12.65
C ASN A 44 -10.23 -11.46 13.70
N THR A 45 -8.95 -11.53 14.09
CA THR A 45 -8.34 -10.59 15.02
C THR A 45 -8.34 -9.18 14.44
N VAL A 46 -7.94 -9.03 13.17
CA VAL A 46 -7.95 -7.73 12.46
C VAL A 46 -9.38 -7.20 12.29
N ASN A 47 -10.31 -8.06 11.89
CA ASN A 47 -11.72 -7.69 11.74
C ASN A 47 -12.34 -7.25 13.07
N ASN A 48 -12.05 -7.94 14.18
CA ASN A 48 -12.54 -7.55 15.49
C ASN A 48 -11.97 -6.19 15.93
N ALA A 49 -10.69 -5.93 15.66
CA ALA A 49 -10.08 -4.62 15.95
C ALA A 49 -10.77 -3.49 15.19
N LEU A 50 -11.08 -3.69 13.90
CA LEU A 50 -11.83 -2.71 13.09
C LEU A 50 -13.23 -2.43 13.66
N ARG A 51 -13.95 -3.48 14.09
CA ARG A 51 -15.27 -3.33 14.73
C ARG A 51 -15.20 -2.56 16.05
N LEU A 52 -14.17 -2.79 16.86
CA LEU A 52 -13.94 -2.05 18.10
C LEU A 52 -13.67 -0.56 17.85
N MET A 53 -13.06 -0.22 16.71
CA MET A 53 -12.87 1.16 16.27
C MET A 53 -14.13 1.78 15.65
N GLY A 54 -15.24 1.03 15.57
CA GLY A 54 -16.53 1.51 15.06
C GLY A 54 -16.80 1.25 13.59
N TYR A 55 -15.94 0.50 12.88
CA TYR A 55 -16.14 0.15 11.47
C TYR A 55 -16.93 -1.15 11.30
N ASP A 56 -17.94 -1.16 10.43
CA ASP A 56 -18.58 -2.41 10.01
C ASP A 56 -17.68 -3.13 9.00
N THR A 57 -17.08 -4.25 9.39
CA THR A 57 -16.21 -5.04 8.49
C THR A 57 -16.93 -5.71 7.33
N LYS A 58 -18.27 -5.71 7.33
CA LYS A 58 -19.10 -6.24 6.24
C LYS A 58 -19.54 -5.16 5.25
N VAL A 59 -19.61 -3.90 5.68
CA VAL A 59 -20.17 -2.79 4.90
C VAL A 59 -19.14 -1.69 4.65
N ASP A 60 -18.34 -1.32 5.64
CA ASP A 60 -17.43 -0.17 5.61
C ASP A 60 -16.01 -0.55 5.21
N VAL A 61 -15.45 -1.64 5.78
CA VAL A 61 -14.03 -1.98 5.61
C VAL A 61 -13.80 -3.50 5.65
N CYS A 62 -13.77 -4.15 4.48
CA CYS A 62 -13.21 -5.50 4.34
C CYS A 62 -11.71 -5.40 4.04
N GLY A 63 -10.89 -6.43 4.33
CA GLY A 63 -9.46 -6.43 3.96
C GLY A 63 -9.21 -6.19 2.45
N HIS A 64 -10.16 -6.61 1.60
CA HIS A 64 -10.21 -6.27 0.19
C HIS A 64 -10.52 -4.79 -0.07
N GLY A 65 -11.31 -4.16 0.79
CA GLY A 65 -11.64 -2.74 0.76
C GLY A 65 -10.40 -1.85 0.81
N PHE A 66 -9.42 -2.14 1.68
CA PHE A 66 -8.16 -1.37 1.72
C PHE A 66 -7.39 -1.43 0.39
N ARG A 67 -7.30 -2.61 -0.23
CA ARG A 67 -6.64 -2.77 -1.53
C ARG A 67 -7.38 -2.03 -2.62
N SER A 68 -8.71 -2.15 -2.64
CA SER A 68 -9.56 -1.44 -3.61
C SER A 68 -9.45 0.07 -3.45
N MET A 69 -9.48 0.59 -2.21
CA MET A 69 -9.31 2.02 -1.92
C MET A 69 -7.95 2.53 -2.40
N ALA A 70 -6.87 1.81 -2.10
CA ALA A 70 -5.53 2.17 -2.59
C ALA A 70 -5.49 2.15 -4.12
N CYS A 71 -6.02 1.11 -4.76
CA CYS A 71 -6.07 1.01 -6.22
C CYS A 71 -6.85 2.16 -6.86
N SER A 72 -8.07 2.43 -6.41
CA SER A 72 -8.91 3.52 -6.91
C SER A 72 -8.23 4.87 -6.72
N SER A 73 -7.67 5.14 -5.54
CA SER A 73 -7.00 6.40 -5.26
C SER A 73 -5.76 6.62 -6.14
N LEU A 74 -4.96 5.57 -6.35
CA LEU A 74 -3.80 5.62 -7.23
C LEU A 74 -4.21 5.86 -8.69
N ILE A 75 -5.29 5.23 -9.17
CA ILE A 75 -5.82 5.46 -10.52
C ILE A 75 -6.37 6.88 -10.66
N GLU A 76 -7.17 7.34 -9.71
CA GLU A 76 -7.81 8.67 -9.71
C GLU A 76 -6.80 9.81 -9.59
N SER A 77 -5.64 9.58 -8.96
CA SER A 77 -4.54 10.55 -8.91
C SER A 77 -4.05 10.96 -10.30
N GLY A 78 -4.16 10.06 -11.29
CA GLY A 78 -3.65 10.26 -12.65
C GLY A 78 -2.12 10.39 -12.75
N LEU A 79 -1.37 10.08 -11.68
CA LEU A 79 0.08 10.25 -11.62
C LEU A 79 0.87 9.05 -12.16
N TRP A 80 0.26 7.86 -12.16
CA TRP A 80 0.96 6.60 -12.36
C TRP A 80 0.49 5.87 -13.60
N SER A 81 1.38 5.09 -14.22
CA SER A 81 0.98 4.20 -15.29
C SER A 81 0.06 3.08 -14.77
N LYS A 82 -0.97 2.71 -15.55
CA LYS A 82 -1.87 1.60 -15.21
C LYS A 82 -1.09 0.30 -14.98
N ASP A 83 -0.07 0.06 -15.80
CA ASP A 83 0.79 -1.12 -15.72
C ASP A 83 1.57 -1.17 -14.39
N ALA A 84 2.05 -0.02 -13.86
CA ALA A 84 2.70 0.05 -12.55
C ALA A 84 1.72 -0.20 -11.38
N VAL A 85 0.50 0.34 -11.46
CA VAL A 85 -0.54 0.12 -10.44
C VAL A 85 -0.99 -1.34 -10.41
N GLU A 86 -1.25 -1.95 -11.57
CA GLU A 86 -1.62 -3.37 -11.66
C GLU A 86 -0.53 -4.29 -11.11
N ARG A 87 0.73 -4.01 -11.45
CA ARG A 87 1.87 -4.78 -10.96
C ARG A 87 2.03 -4.64 -9.45
N GLN A 88 1.80 -3.46 -8.88
CA GLN A 88 1.81 -3.25 -7.43
C GLN A 88 0.67 -3.98 -6.71
N MET A 89 -0.47 -4.16 -7.38
CA MET A 89 -1.59 -4.97 -6.90
C MET A 89 -1.38 -6.46 -7.14
N SER A 90 -0.16 -6.95 -7.38
CA SER A 90 0.17 -8.38 -7.57
C SER A 90 -0.78 -9.11 -8.53
N HIS A 91 -1.46 -8.37 -9.42
CA HIS A 91 -2.32 -8.95 -10.42
C HIS A 91 -1.39 -9.51 -11.48
N GLN A 92 -1.36 -10.84 -11.61
CA GLN A 92 -0.61 -11.46 -12.69
C GLN A 92 -1.24 -11.03 -14.01
N GLU A 93 -0.44 -10.38 -14.86
CA GLU A 93 -0.80 -10.00 -16.22
C GLU A 93 -1.28 -11.26 -16.97
N ARG A 94 -2.55 -11.30 -17.34
CA ARG A 94 -3.16 -12.44 -18.07
C ARG A 94 -2.87 -12.42 -19.58
N ASN A 95 -2.26 -11.36 -20.10
CA ASN A 95 -1.99 -11.19 -21.53
C ASN A 95 -0.54 -11.58 -21.88
N GLY A 96 -0.36 -12.82 -22.37
CA GLY A 96 0.94 -13.44 -22.65
C GLY A 96 1.83 -12.70 -23.68
N VAL A 97 1.27 -11.82 -24.50
CA VAL A 97 2.02 -11.03 -25.50
C VAL A 97 2.68 -9.79 -24.88
N ARG A 98 2.06 -9.19 -23.85
CA ARG A 98 2.57 -7.99 -23.15
C ARG A 98 3.56 -8.33 -22.03
N ALA A 99 3.32 -9.47 -21.38
CA ALA A 99 4.19 -10.01 -20.34
C ALA A 99 5.65 -10.20 -20.80
N ALA A 100 5.88 -10.53 -22.08
CA ALA A 100 7.21 -10.75 -22.64
C ALA A 100 8.09 -9.49 -22.70
N TYR A 101 7.48 -8.31 -22.88
CA TYR A 101 8.20 -7.02 -22.96
C TYR A 101 8.33 -6.33 -21.60
N ILE A 102 7.32 -6.48 -20.73
CA ILE A 102 7.25 -5.82 -19.41
C ILE A 102 8.10 -6.55 -18.35
N HIS A 103 8.45 -7.82 -18.56
CA HIS A 103 9.13 -8.66 -17.58
C HIS A 103 10.51 -8.14 -17.08
N LYS A 104 11.13 -7.17 -17.77
CA LYS A 104 12.40 -6.55 -17.35
C LYS A 104 12.23 -5.23 -16.59
N ALA A 105 11.13 -4.51 -16.77
CA ALA A 105 10.89 -3.25 -16.09
C ALA A 105 10.09 -3.53 -14.81
N GLU A 106 10.76 -3.64 -13.67
CA GLU A 106 10.09 -3.84 -12.38
C GLU A 106 9.37 -2.57 -11.87
N PHE A 107 9.49 -1.46 -12.61
CA PHE A 107 8.98 -0.12 -12.26
C PHE A 107 9.25 0.23 -10.79
N LEU A 108 10.38 -0.23 -10.24
CA LEU A 108 10.61 -0.17 -8.79
C LEU A 108 10.64 1.27 -8.28
N ASP A 109 11.24 2.18 -9.03
CA ASP A 109 11.30 3.58 -8.64
C ASP A 109 9.94 4.26 -8.73
N GLU A 110 9.15 3.99 -9.77
CA GLU A 110 7.76 4.45 -9.87
C GLU A 110 6.90 3.87 -8.72
N ARG A 111 7.04 2.59 -8.41
CA ARG A 111 6.29 1.94 -7.30
C ARG A 111 6.72 2.43 -5.92
N ARG A 112 8.00 2.79 -5.73
CA ARG A 112 8.48 3.45 -4.51
C ARG A 112 7.81 4.81 -4.33
N LEU A 113 7.82 5.65 -5.36
CA LEU A 113 7.17 6.96 -5.34
C LEU A 113 5.65 6.82 -5.14
N MET A 114 5.04 5.83 -5.79
CA MET A 114 3.62 5.51 -5.70
C MET A 114 3.18 5.18 -4.27
N LEU A 115 3.89 4.26 -3.60
CA LEU A 115 3.53 3.88 -2.22
C LEU A 115 3.88 4.98 -1.21
N GLN A 116 4.91 5.78 -1.48
CA GLN A 116 5.19 6.94 -0.66
C GLN A 116 4.07 7.98 -0.79
N TRP A 117 3.63 8.27 -2.01
CA TRP A 117 2.52 9.19 -2.28
C TRP A 117 1.22 8.71 -1.63
N TRP A 118 0.94 7.40 -1.69
CA TRP A 118 -0.24 6.82 -1.04
C TRP A 118 -0.22 7.05 0.47
N ALA A 119 0.93 6.85 1.11
CA ALA A 119 1.07 7.10 2.54
C ALA A 119 0.91 8.58 2.89
N ASP A 120 1.53 9.47 2.10
CA ASP A 120 1.41 10.93 2.29
C ASP A 120 -0.04 11.42 2.07
N PHE A 121 -0.79 10.78 1.14
CA PHE A 121 -2.21 11.05 0.90
C PHE A 121 -3.10 10.65 2.08
N LEU A 122 -2.81 9.51 2.72
CA LEU A 122 -3.51 9.08 3.94
C LEU A 122 -3.27 10.04 5.10
N ASP A 123 -2.01 10.45 5.32
CA ASP A 123 -1.66 11.42 6.36
C ASP A 123 -2.37 12.77 6.13
N ALA A 124 -2.42 13.24 4.88
CA ALA A 124 -3.16 14.46 4.55
C ALA A 124 -4.66 14.34 4.87
N ASN A 125 -5.26 13.19 4.57
CA ASN A 125 -6.68 12.93 4.85
C ASN A 125 -6.98 12.74 6.35
N HIS A 126 -5.97 12.46 7.18
CA HIS A 126 -6.12 12.47 8.62
C HIS A 126 -6.35 13.89 9.17
N GLU A 127 -5.75 14.91 8.53
CA GLU A 127 -5.92 16.32 8.92
C GLU A 127 -7.14 16.97 8.24
N LYS A 128 -7.30 16.73 6.94
CA LYS A 128 -8.37 17.33 6.12
C LYS A 128 -8.70 16.46 4.93
N THR A 129 -9.99 16.22 4.71
CA THR A 129 -10.48 15.48 3.53
C THR A 129 -10.03 16.15 2.23
N VAL A 130 -9.34 15.38 1.38
CA VAL A 130 -8.86 15.80 0.07
C VAL A 130 -8.99 14.64 -0.92
N SER A 131 -9.47 14.91 -2.13
CA SER A 131 -9.61 13.86 -3.15
C SER A 131 -8.22 13.42 -3.67
N PRO A 132 -8.07 12.18 -4.17
CA PRO A 132 -6.83 11.73 -4.78
C PRO A 132 -6.35 12.63 -5.92
N PHE A 133 -7.28 13.12 -6.75
CA PHE A 133 -7.00 14.03 -7.86
C PHE A 133 -6.48 15.39 -7.37
N ASP A 134 -7.14 16.00 -6.39
CA ASP A 134 -6.75 17.31 -5.87
C ASP A 134 -5.40 17.25 -5.15
N PHE A 135 -5.16 16.18 -4.37
CA PHE A 135 -3.90 15.96 -3.70
C PHE A 135 -2.73 15.79 -4.70
N ALA A 136 -2.97 15.05 -5.78
CA ALA A 136 -2.00 14.90 -6.87
C ALA A 136 -1.64 16.25 -7.51
N LYS A 137 -2.65 17.10 -7.80
CA LYS A 137 -2.46 18.42 -8.40
C LYS A 137 -1.73 19.40 -7.47
N ALA A 138 -2.07 19.40 -6.18
CA ALA A 138 -1.42 20.26 -5.20
C ALA A 138 0.08 19.95 -5.04
N ASN A 139 0.46 18.69 -5.16
CA ASN A 139 1.85 18.25 -5.00
C ASN A 139 2.69 18.28 -6.29
N THR A 140 2.07 18.20 -7.48
CA THR A 140 2.78 18.40 -8.75
C THR A 140 3.22 19.85 -8.96
N GLY A 141 2.53 20.82 -8.34
CA GLY A 141 2.94 22.22 -8.33
C GLY A 141 4.20 22.53 -7.49
N LYS A 142 4.60 21.63 -6.57
CA LYS A 142 5.80 21.77 -5.73
C LYS A 142 7.03 21.05 -6.30
N SER A 143 6.86 20.14 -7.26
CA SER A 143 7.93 19.33 -7.85
C SER A 143 8.57 19.91 -9.12
N VAL A 144 8.20 21.12 -9.55
CA VAL A 144 8.91 21.86 -10.63
C VAL A 144 10.03 22.76 -10.05
N GLY A 145 10.48 22.45 -8.82
CA GLY A 145 11.75 22.94 -8.29
C GLY A 145 12.86 22.00 -8.72
N VAL A 146 13.45 22.32 -9.87
CA VAL A 146 14.70 21.76 -10.42
C VAL A 146 15.69 21.39 -9.31
N ILE A 147 16.08 20.12 -9.25
CA ILE A 147 17.37 19.72 -8.68
C ILE A 147 18.03 18.77 -9.70
N MET A 148 18.69 19.37 -10.68
CA MET A 148 19.95 18.89 -11.22
C MET A 148 21.02 19.46 -10.28
N PRO A 149 21.90 18.62 -9.72
CA PRO A 149 23.18 18.36 -10.37
C PRO A 149 23.55 16.87 -10.47
#